data_AF-A0A3M6C362-F1
#
_entry.id   AF-A0A3M6C362-F1
#
_cell.length_a   1.000
_cell.length_b   1.000
_cell.length_c   1.000
_cell.angle_alpha   90.00
_cell.angle_beta   90.00
_cell.angle_gamma   90.00
#
_symmetry.space_group_name_H-M   'P 1'
#
loop_
_entity.id
_entity.type
_entity.pdbx_description
1 polymer ?
#
loop_
_entity_poly.entity_id
_entity_poly.type
_entity_poly.pdbx_seq_one_letter_code
_entity_poly.pdbx_strand_id
1 'polypeptide(L)'
;SWDDPACQLAIEKYMTTVRKDAPWCPSNLEFIRRINDLPNLNEVQRTVFDASYLVMGLGDVYLGAPVATPLDPRHRLVTTKYNPARTWTAENSVGIGGAYMCVYGMEGPGGYQFVGRTLQMWNRYREVAAFEGKPWLLRFFDQIRFYPVSADELLRIRRDFPLGRFALNIEHSTLNLADYQTFLTREADGIAAFRAQQQGAFNAERERWIANGQADFQSDEGVAPYIEELPLQAGQQGVESHIAGNLWQVQVQPGERVEAGDVLVILESMKMEIPLLAPVAGVVQEVRVQPGSAVRAGQRVVVLAAD
;
A
#
# COMPACT_ATOMS: atom_id res chain seq x y z
N SER A 1 -1.46 8.37 -11.28
CA SER A 1 -2.03 9.14 -10.15
C SER A 1 -0.99 9.22 -9.05
N TRP A 2 -0.43 10.42 -8.82
CA TRP A 2 0.53 10.67 -7.75
C TRP A 2 -0.20 10.74 -6.40
N ASP A 3 0.36 10.14 -5.34
CA ASP A 3 -0.26 10.13 -4.01
C ASP A 3 -1.73 9.69 -4.02
N ASP A 4 -2.01 8.58 -4.71
CA ASP A 4 -3.38 8.13 -4.99
C ASP A 4 -4.17 7.80 -3.69
N PRO A 5 -5.47 8.14 -3.60
CA PRO A 5 -6.29 7.88 -2.42
C PRO A 5 -6.30 6.39 -1.98
N ALA A 6 -6.21 5.45 -2.92
CA ALA A 6 -6.17 4.02 -2.56
C ALA A 6 -4.86 3.64 -1.85
N CYS A 7 -3.75 4.31 -2.17
CA CYS A 7 -2.48 4.13 -1.46
C CYS A 7 -2.55 4.76 -0.07
N GLN A 8 -3.17 5.95 0.07
CA GLN A 8 -3.37 6.60 1.36
C GLN A 8 -4.21 5.74 2.31
N LEU A 9 -5.31 5.14 1.80
CA LEU A 9 -6.13 4.19 2.57
C LEU A 9 -5.32 2.97 3.05
N ALA A 10 -4.42 2.45 2.21
CA ALA A 10 -3.55 1.34 2.60
C ALA A 10 -2.55 1.73 3.71
N ILE A 11 -2.06 2.98 3.69
CA ILE A 11 -1.20 3.52 4.76
C ILE A 11 -1.98 3.70 6.05
N GLU A 12 -3.18 4.29 5.98
CA GLU A 12 -4.08 4.46 7.13
C GLU A 12 -4.39 3.12 7.79
N LYS A 13 -4.77 2.12 6.98
CA LYS A 13 -5.03 0.76 7.46
C LYS A 13 -3.84 0.14 8.16
N TYR A 14 -2.66 0.26 7.56
CA TYR A 14 -1.43 -0.21 8.17
C TYR A 14 -1.14 0.47 9.52
N MET A 15 -1.36 1.78 9.63
CA MET A 15 -1.17 2.51 10.88
C MET A 15 -2.16 2.09 11.96
N THR A 16 -3.42 1.84 11.58
CA THR A 16 -4.48 1.46 12.52
C THR A 16 -4.31 0.03 13.01
N THR A 17 -4.06 -0.94 12.14
CA THR A 17 -4.15 -2.36 12.50
C THR A 17 -2.81 -3.06 12.63
N VAL A 18 -1.70 -2.48 12.16
CA VAL A 18 -0.40 -3.16 12.10
C VAL A 18 0.69 -2.43 12.88
N ARG A 19 1.02 -1.19 12.51
CA ARG A 19 2.11 -0.43 13.16
C ARG A 19 1.91 1.08 13.00
N LYS A 20 1.42 1.70 14.08
CA LYS A 20 1.12 3.15 14.15
C LYS A 20 2.36 4.06 14.09
N ASP A 21 3.50 3.58 14.56
CA ASP A 21 4.72 4.38 14.82
C ASP A 21 5.85 4.12 13.80
N ALA A 22 5.51 3.53 12.66
CA ALA A 22 6.48 3.19 11.63
C ALA A 22 7.16 4.46 11.06
N PRO A 23 8.50 4.47 10.86
CA PRO A 23 9.21 5.66 10.37
C PRO A 23 8.78 6.18 9.00
N TRP A 24 8.13 5.33 8.20
CA TRP A 24 7.62 5.66 6.87
C TRP A 24 6.15 6.13 6.85
N CYS A 25 5.53 6.21 8.02
CA CYS A 25 4.18 6.70 8.22
C CYS A 25 4.21 8.07 8.92
N PRO A 26 3.22 8.96 8.70
CA PRO A 26 1.99 8.75 7.92
C PRO A 26 2.15 8.97 6.41
N SER A 27 3.33 9.38 5.93
CA SER A 27 3.55 9.67 4.51
C SER A 27 4.79 8.95 3.98
N ASN A 28 4.56 7.98 3.11
CA ASN A 28 5.64 7.29 2.40
C ASN A 28 6.44 8.27 1.53
N LEU A 29 5.79 9.28 0.97
CA LEU A 29 6.43 10.30 0.14
C LEU A 29 7.38 11.18 0.96
N GLU A 30 6.97 11.62 2.15
CA GLU A 30 7.85 12.33 3.08
C GLU A 30 9.00 11.46 3.55
N PHE A 31 8.74 10.17 3.77
CA PHE A 31 9.80 9.23 4.08
C PHE A 31 10.83 9.11 2.96
N ILE A 32 10.38 8.89 1.71
CA ILE A 32 11.24 8.84 0.53
C ILE A 32 12.06 10.12 0.42
N ARG A 33 11.44 11.29 0.61
CA ARG A 33 12.13 12.58 0.62
C ARG A 33 13.24 12.61 1.67
N ARG A 34 12.91 12.25 2.91
CA ARG A 34 13.79 12.38 4.08
C ARG A 34 14.96 11.39 4.06
N ILE A 35 14.73 10.15 3.64
CA ILE A 35 15.79 9.12 3.55
C ILE A 35 16.75 9.37 2.37
N ASN A 36 16.33 10.14 1.36
CA ASN A 36 17.18 10.54 0.22
C ASN A 36 17.69 11.98 0.32
N ASP A 37 17.38 12.70 1.40
CA ASP A 37 17.74 14.12 1.61
C ASP A 37 17.36 15.05 0.45
N LEU A 38 16.11 14.90 -0.02
CA LEU A 38 15.55 15.76 -1.05
C LEU A 38 14.91 17.01 -0.42
N PRO A 39 15.00 18.18 -1.09
CA PRO A 39 14.61 19.45 -0.50
C PRO A 39 13.10 19.58 -0.27
N ASN A 40 12.28 18.88 -1.08
CA ASN A 40 10.82 18.93 -1.01
C ASN A 40 10.19 17.73 -1.75
N LEU A 41 8.87 17.57 -1.63
CA LEU A 41 8.12 16.51 -2.32
C LEU A 41 8.09 16.66 -3.84
N ASN A 42 8.23 17.89 -4.37
CA ASN A 42 8.24 18.10 -5.82
C ASN A 42 9.46 17.45 -6.46
N GLU A 43 10.62 17.44 -5.79
CA GLU A 43 11.80 16.73 -6.30
C GLU A 43 11.62 15.20 -6.26
N VAL A 44 10.89 14.66 -5.29
CA VAL A 44 10.51 13.24 -5.29
C VAL A 44 9.63 12.94 -6.51
N GLN A 45 8.58 13.74 -6.70
CA GLN A 45 7.63 13.62 -7.79
C GLN A 45 8.33 13.69 -9.15
N ARG A 46 9.16 14.73 -9.34
CA ARG A 46 9.94 14.93 -10.55
C ARG A 46 10.85 13.73 -10.83
N THR A 47 11.60 13.26 -9.84
CA THR A 47 12.49 12.10 -9.99
C THR A 47 11.71 10.86 -10.45
N VAL A 48 10.51 10.63 -9.89
CA VAL A 48 9.66 9.49 -10.26
C VAL A 48 9.13 9.61 -11.70
N PHE A 49 8.74 10.79 -12.15
CA PHE A 49 8.20 10.99 -13.51
C PHE A 49 9.28 11.13 -14.59
N ASP A 50 10.47 11.64 -14.25
CA ASP A 50 11.60 11.80 -15.18
C ASP A 50 12.36 10.47 -15.40
N ALA A 51 12.16 9.48 -14.52
CA ALA A 51 12.81 8.18 -14.60
C ALA A 51 12.32 7.31 -15.76
N SER A 52 13.27 6.60 -16.39
CA SER A 52 13.00 5.48 -17.30
C SER A 52 13.34 4.18 -16.57
N TYR A 53 12.32 3.42 -16.20
CA TYR A 53 12.45 2.22 -15.37
C TYR A 53 12.61 0.98 -16.25
N LEU A 54 13.79 0.37 -16.24
CA LEU A 54 14.05 -0.88 -16.95
C LEU A 54 13.48 -2.05 -16.15
N VAL A 55 12.58 -2.82 -16.77
CA VAL A 55 12.00 -4.04 -16.18
C VAL A 55 13.05 -5.15 -16.17
N MET A 56 13.44 -5.59 -14.98
CA MET A 56 14.45 -6.62 -14.75
C MET A 56 13.84 -8.01 -14.50
N GLY A 57 12.55 -8.05 -14.14
CA GLY A 57 11.82 -9.29 -13.91
C GLY A 57 10.34 -9.03 -13.67
N LEU A 58 9.55 -10.10 -13.63
CA LEU A 58 8.10 -10.07 -13.44
C LEU A 58 7.70 -10.98 -12.26
N GLY A 59 6.59 -10.64 -11.62
CA GLY A 59 6.07 -11.34 -10.45
C GLY A 59 6.54 -10.80 -9.10
N ASP A 60 6.89 -9.51 -8.99
CA ASP A 60 7.27 -8.80 -7.74
C ASP A 60 6.18 -7.78 -7.31
N VAL A 61 5.02 -8.18 -6.77
CA VAL A 61 4.60 -9.55 -6.47
C VAL A 61 3.38 -9.97 -7.30
N TYR A 62 3.42 -11.20 -7.82
CA TYR A 62 2.36 -11.85 -8.60
C TYR A 62 2.00 -11.18 -9.95
N LEU A 63 1.20 -11.89 -10.76
CA LEU A 63 0.48 -11.40 -11.95
C LEU A 63 1.21 -10.34 -12.79
N GLY A 64 2.44 -10.62 -13.23
CA GLY A 64 3.18 -9.72 -14.12
C GLY A 64 3.63 -8.40 -13.48
N ALA A 65 3.55 -8.26 -12.16
CA ALA A 65 4.10 -7.12 -11.43
C ALA A 65 5.60 -6.98 -11.71
N PRO A 66 6.09 -5.85 -12.23
CA PRO A 66 7.49 -5.71 -12.57
C PRO A 66 8.33 -5.51 -11.32
N VAL A 67 9.55 -6.03 -11.32
CA VAL A 67 10.66 -5.42 -10.60
C VAL A 67 11.46 -4.61 -11.61
N ALA A 68 11.55 -3.31 -11.41
CA ALA A 68 12.22 -2.40 -12.33
C ALA A 68 13.16 -1.45 -11.61
N THR A 69 14.15 -0.89 -12.31
CA THR A 69 15.05 0.11 -11.74
C THR A 69 15.32 1.23 -12.76
N PRO A 70 15.46 2.49 -12.32
CA PRO A 70 15.87 3.57 -13.20
C PRO A 70 17.19 3.28 -13.93
N LEU A 71 17.20 3.52 -15.24
CA LEU A 71 18.41 3.47 -16.07
C LEU A 71 19.43 4.51 -15.60
N ASP A 72 19.02 5.76 -15.38
CA ASP A 72 19.88 6.77 -14.76
C ASP A 72 20.06 6.47 -13.27
N PRO A 73 21.28 6.16 -12.78
CA PRO A 73 21.50 5.89 -11.37
C PRO A 73 21.13 7.05 -10.44
N ARG A 74 21.07 8.28 -10.94
CA ARG A 74 20.65 9.48 -10.18
C ARG A 74 19.15 9.53 -9.92
N HIS A 75 18.36 8.70 -10.61
CA HIS A 75 16.91 8.60 -10.36
C HIS A 75 16.54 7.45 -9.41
N ARG A 76 17.53 6.70 -8.91
CA ARG A 76 17.31 5.57 -8.00
C ARG A 76 17.08 6.07 -6.58
N LEU A 77 15.85 6.49 -6.27
CA LEU A 77 15.44 6.76 -4.90
C LEU A 77 15.55 5.46 -4.09
N VAL A 78 16.31 5.49 -3.00
CA VAL A 78 16.53 4.32 -2.13
C VAL A 78 15.62 4.40 -0.93
N THR A 79 14.92 3.31 -0.62
CA THR A 79 14.02 3.19 0.52
C THR A 79 14.24 1.88 1.27
N THR A 80 13.66 1.75 2.46
CA THR A 80 13.42 0.44 3.07
C THR A 80 12.09 -0.15 2.62
N LYS A 81 11.95 -1.47 2.74
CA LYS A 81 10.62 -2.10 2.73
C LYS A 81 9.96 -1.90 4.10
N TYR A 82 8.64 -1.95 4.12
CA TYR A 82 7.83 -1.99 5.33
C TYR A 82 8.29 -3.14 6.25
N ASN A 83 8.25 -2.89 7.56
CA ASN A 83 8.49 -3.87 8.62
C ASN A 83 7.46 -3.71 9.76
N PRO A 84 6.51 -4.66 9.92
CA PRO A 84 6.21 -5.76 9.00
C PRO A 84 5.56 -5.26 7.70
N ALA A 85 5.42 -6.12 6.69
CA ALA A 85 4.74 -5.76 5.44
C ALA A 85 3.25 -5.44 5.66
N ARG A 86 2.66 -4.61 4.78
CA ARG A 86 1.22 -4.37 4.79
C ARG A 86 0.46 -5.65 4.49
N THR A 87 -0.71 -5.77 5.09
CA THR A 87 -1.65 -6.87 4.84
C THR A 87 -2.51 -6.63 3.60
N TRP A 88 -2.76 -5.37 3.27
CA TRP A 88 -3.49 -4.96 2.07
C TRP A 88 -2.77 -3.83 1.31
N THR A 89 -2.87 -3.88 -0.01
CA THR A 89 -2.36 -2.93 -0.99
C THR A 89 -3.32 -2.98 -2.16
N ALA A 90 -3.76 -1.80 -2.61
CA ALA A 90 -4.64 -1.70 -3.76
C ALA A 90 -3.95 -2.18 -5.04
N GLU A 91 -4.74 -2.74 -5.96
CA GLU A 91 -4.25 -3.20 -7.24
C GLU A 91 -3.60 -2.04 -8.03
N ASN A 92 -2.43 -2.33 -8.61
CA ASN A 92 -1.59 -1.43 -9.40
C ASN A 92 -1.15 -0.16 -8.68
N SER A 93 -1.14 -0.18 -7.35
CA SER A 93 -0.29 0.74 -6.61
C SER A 93 1.15 0.62 -7.11
N VAL A 94 1.86 1.74 -7.13
CA VAL A 94 3.25 1.85 -7.53
C VAL A 94 4.06 2.10 -6.27
N GLY A 95 5.13 1.34 -6.08
CA GLY A 95 5.97 1.46 -4.89
C GLY A 95 7.46 1.37 -5.18
N ILE A 96 8.26 1.89 -4.25
CA ILE A 96 9.73 1.83 -4.24
C ILE A 96 10.20 1.05 -3.01
N GLY A 97 11.04 0.03 -3.22
CA GLY A 97 11.61 -0.81 -2.16
C GLY A 97 13.08 -1.08 -2.44
N GLY A 98 13.98 -0.56 -1.61
CA GLY A 98 15.39 -0.44 -1.99
C GLY A 98 15.51 0.56 -3.14
N ALA A 99 16.28 0.22 -4.17
CA ALA A 99 16.41 1.00 -5.42
C ALA A 99 15.49 0.52 -6.55
N TYR A 100 14.50 -0.31 -6.21
CA TYR A 100 13.60 -0.96 -7.17
C TYR A 100 12.19 -0.39 -7.09
N MET A 101 11.55 -0.27 -8.23
CA MET A 101 10.16 0.08 -8.40
C MET A 101 9.34 -1.17 -8.73
N CYS A 102 8.14 -1.27 -8.17
CA CYS A 102 7.16 -2.27 -8.56
C CYS A 102 5.79 -1.66 -8.84
N VAL A 103 4.97 -2.40 -9.60
CA VAL A 103 3.54 -2.14 -9.79
C VAL A 103 2.77 -3.38 -9.34
N TYR A 104 1.97 -3.26 -8.28
CA TYR A 104 1.25 -4.41 -7.71
C TYR A 104 0.26 -5.00 -8.72
N GLY A 105 0.42 -6.27 -9.10
CA GLY A 105 -0.38 -6.89 -10.17
C GLY A 105 -1.82 -7.25 -9.77
N MET A 106 -2.07 -7.32 -8.46
CA MET A 106 -3.36 -7.61 -7.82
C MET A 106 -3.44 -6.95 -6.45
N GLU A 107 -4.62 -6.90 -5.86
CA GLU A 107 -4.76 -6.57 -4.45
C GLU A 107 -4.11 -7.64 -3.56
N GLY A 108 -3.44 -7.21 -2.48
CA GLY A 108 -2.85 -8.14 -1.52
C GLY A 108 -1.75 -7.54 -0.65
N PRO A 109 -0.95 -8.36 0.03
CA PRO A 109 0.14 -7.89 0.88
C PRO A 109 1.24 -7.18 0.10
N GLY A 110 1.91 -6.20 0.72
CA GLY A 110 2.94 -5.41 0.04
C GLY A 110 3.91 -4.72 0.99
N GLY A 111 5.19 -4.67 0.58
CA GLY A 111 6.25 -4.09 1.39
C GLY A 111 6.88 -2.80 0.85
N TYR A 112 6.55 -2.33 -0.36
CA TYR A 112 7.24 -1.19 -0.98
C TYR A 112 6.59 0.12 -0.53
N GLN A 113 7.37 1.20 -0.46
CA GLN A 113 6.88 2.54 -0.13
C GLN A 113 6.08 3.10 -1.29
N PHE A 114 4.84 3.54 -1.06
CA PHE A 114 3.99 4.03 -2.14
C PHE A 114 4.46 5.37 -2.70
N VAL A 115 4.32 5.51 -4.03
CA VAL A 115 4.43 6.80 -4.73
C VAL A 115 3.13 7.21 -5.42
N GLY A 116 2.27 6.24 -5.75
CA GLY A 116 1.03 6.51 -6.46
C GLY A 116 0.37 5.23 -6.96
N ARG A 117 -0.50 5.35 -7.96
CA ARG A 117 -1.21 4.23 -8.59
C ARG A 117 -1.25 4.40 -10.10
N THR A 118 -1.30 3.27 -10.81
CA THR A 118 -1.40 3.19 -12.27
C THR A 118 -2.52 2.25 -12.71
N LEU A 119 -2.60 2.01 -14.02
CA LEU A 119 -3.57 1.12 -14.66
C LEU A 119 -3.21 -0.36 -14.53
N GLN A 120 -4.11 -1.20 -15.03
CA GLN A 120 -4.04 -2.66 -14.95
C GLN A 120 -2.83 -3.27 -15.67
N MET A 121 -1.98 -4.01 -14.94
CA MET A 121 -0.82 -4.72 -15.52
C MET A 121 -1.13 -6.15 -15.99
N TRP A 122 -2.28 -6.71 -15.58
CA TRP A 122 -2.67 -8.09 -15.88
C TRP A 122 -4.10 -8.17 -16.40
N ASN A 123 -4.34 -8.81 -17.55
CA ASN A 123 -5.67 -8.98 -18.12
C ASN A 123 -5.91 -10.44 -18.53
N ARG A 124 -6.74 -11.16 -17.76
CA ARG A 124 -6.96 -12.60 -17.95
C ARG A 124 -7.96 -12.94 -19.07
N TYR A 125 -9.01 -12.14 -19.23
CA TYR A 125 -10.22 -12.57 -19.94
C TYR A 125 -10.46 -11.85 -21.26
N ARG A 126 -9.87 -10.67 -21.44
CA ARG A 126 -10.12 -9.83 -22.62
C ARG A 126 -8.84 -9.65 -23.40
N GLU A 127 -8.96 -9.81 -24.72
CA GLU A 127 -7.89 -9.42 -25.63
C GLU A 127 -7.90 -7.91 -25.78
N VAL A 128 -6.80 -7.28 -25.35
CA VAL A 128 -6.54 -5.85 -25.51
C VAL A 128 -5.19 -5.74 -26.21
N ALA A 129 -5.12 -4.94 -27.27
CA ALA A 129 -3.97 -4.89 -28.17
C ALA A 129 -2.61 -4.71 -27.44
N ALA A 130 -2.56 -3.88 -26.40
CA ALA A 130 -1.36 -3.62 -25.61
C ALA A 130 -0.77 -4.87 -24.92
N PHE A 131 -1.57 -5.91 -24.71
CA PHE A 131 -1.13 -7.15 -24.10
C PHE A 131 -0.58 -8.16 -25.12
N GLU A 132 -0.75 -7.93 -26.42
CA GLU A 132 -0.24 -8.78 -27.51
C GLU A 132 -0.56 -10.29 -27.33
N GLY A 133 -1.80 -10.59 -26.93
CA GLY A 133 -2.26 -11.97 -26.72
C GLY A 133 -1.70 -12.66 -25.48
N LYS A 134 -1.04 -11.93 -24.56
CA LYS A 134 -0.61 -12.42 -23.24
C LYS A 134 -1.51 -11.86 -22.14
N PRO A 135 -1.54 -12.47 -20.95
CA PRO A 135 -2.26 -11.88 -19.83
C PRO A 135 -1.44 -10.85 -19.03
N TRP A 136 -0.14 -10.70 -19.26
CA TRP A 136 0.72 -9.70 -18.61
C TRP A 136 1.12 -8.59 -19.57
N LEU A 137 1.16 -7.34 -19.10
CA LEU A 137 1.42 -6.16 -19.93
C LEU A 137 2.91 -5.92 -20.22
N LEU A 138 3.82 -6.44 -19.43
CA LEU A 138 5.25 -6.10 -19.48
C LEU A 138 6.13 -7.31 -19.77
N ARG A 139 7.27 -7.08 -20.39
CA ARG A 139 8.30 -8.06 -20.72
C ARG A 139 9.62 -7.66 -20.06
N PHE A 140 10.56 -8.60 -20.05
CA PHE A 140 11.93 -8.32 -19.62
C PHE A 140 12.53 -7.28 -20.55
N PHE A 141 13.21 -6.28 -19.96
CA PHE A 141 13.84 -5.15 -20.63
C PHE A 141 12.90 -4.13 -21.27
N ASP A 142 11.59 -4.25 -21.06
CA ASP A 142 10.67 -3.13 -21.31
C ASP A 142 11.06 -1.93 -20.44
N GLN A 143 10.73 -0.73 -20.90
CA GLN A 143 10.93 0.50 -20.15
C GLN A 143 9.59 1.12 -19.79
N ILE A 144 9.42 1.42 -18.50
CA ILE A 144 8.24 2.12 -18.00
C ILE A 144 8.63 3.59 -17.79
N ARG A 145 7.78 4.49 -18.28
CA ARG A 145 7.81 5.91 -17.95
C ARG A 145 6.43 6.33 -17.51
N PHE A 146 6.34 7.01 -16.39
CA PHE A 146 5.07 7.51 -15.88
C PHE A 146 4.81 8.93 -16.39
N TYR A 147 3.54 9.30 -16.48
CA TYR A 147 3.10 10.68 -16.67
C TYR A 147 1.99 10.99 -15.66
N PRO A 148 1.85 12.26 -15.24
CA PRO A 148 0.87 12.63 -14.24
C PRO A 148 -0.55 12.59 -14.81
N VAL A 149 -1.47 12.07 -14.00
CA VAL A 149 -2.93 12.11 -14.20
C VAL A 149 -3.59 12.28 -12.83
N SER A 150 -4.80 12.84 -12.78
CA SER A 150 -5.55 12.92 -11.52
C SER A 150 -6.07 11.55 -11.08
N ALA A 151 -6.51 11.43 -9.82
CA ALA A 151 -7.13 10.20 -9.31
C ALA A 151 -8.42 9.84 -10.09
N ASP A 152 -9.28 10.82 -10.35
CA ASP A 152 -10.52 10.63 -11.11
C ASP A 152 -10.24 10.24 -12.57
N GLU A 153 -9.23 10.83 -13.17
CA GLU A 153 -8.79 10.45 -14.51
C GLU A 153 -8.27 9.02 -14.53
N LEU A 154 -7.45 8.62 -13.54
CA LEU A 154 -6.99 7.25 -13.43
C LEU A 154 -8.15 6.27 -13.29
N LEU A 155 -9.21 6.59 -12.53
CA LEU A 155 -10.38 5.73 -12.41
C LEU A 155 -11.08 5.50 -13.76
N ARG A 156 -11.18 6.55 -14.59
CA ARG A 156 -11.70 6.42 -15.96
C ARG A 156 -10.81 5.54 -16.83
N ILE A 157 -9.49 5.76 -16.79
CA ILE A 157 -8.50 4.95 -17.51
C ILE A 157 -8.60 3.47 -17.10
N ARG A 158 -8.67 3.20 -15.79
CA ARG A 158 -8.77 1.83 -15.24
C ARG A 158 -10.05 1.12 -15.66
N ARG A 159 -11.17 1.85 -15.80
CA ARG A 159 -12.42 1.31 -16.34
C ARG A 159 -12.30 0.99 -17.84
N ASP A 160 -11.66 1.86 -18.60
CA ASP A 160 -11.70 1.83 -20.07
C ASP A 160 -10.60 0.95 -20.68
N PHE A 161 -9.41 0.89 -20.08
CA PHE A 161 -8.25 0.14 -20.58
C PHE A 161 -8.49 -1.37 -20.72
N PRO A 162 -9.03 -2.10 -19.72
CA PRO A 162 -9.29 -3.54 -19.84
C PRO A 162 -10.34 -3.88 -20.90
N LEU A 163 -11.12 -2.88 -21.35
CA LEU A 163 -12.13 -2.99 -22.40
C LEU A 163 -11.59 -2.62 -23.79
N GLY A 164 -10.30 -2.29 -23.91
CA GLY A 164 -9.68 -1.81 -25.15
C GLY A 164 -10.09 -0.38 -25.53
N ARG A 165 -10.65 0.40 -24.60
CA ARG A 165 -11.14 1.78 -24.83
C ARG A 165 -10.13 2.86 -24.43
N PHE A 166 -8.91 2.46 -24.11
CA PHE A 166 -7.80 3.35 -23.80
C PHE A 166 -6.53 2.80 -24.45
N ALA A 167 -5.85 3.61 -25.26
CA ALA A 167 -4.63 3.22 -25.94
C ALA A 167 -3.41 3.62 -25.11
N LEU A 168 -2.45 2.70 -24.97
CA LEU A 168 -1.15 3.01 -24.37
C LEU A 168 -0.20 3.54 -25.43
N ASN A 169 0.63 4.50 -25.04
CA ASN A 169 1.78 4.90 -25.83
C ASN A 169 2.88 3.86 -25.65
N ILE A 170 3.05 2.99 -26.65
CA ILE A 170 4.07 1.96 -26.68
C ILE A 170 4.97 2.24 -27.89
N GLU A 171 6.26 2.43 -27.63
CA GLU A 171 7.28 2.63 -28.65
C GLU A 171 8.22 1.43 -28.65
N HIS A 172 8.36 0.79 -29.82
CA HIS A 172 9.40 -0.23 -30.01
C HIS A 172 10.75 0.44 -30.18
N SER A 173 11.68 0.12 -29.29
CA SER A 173 13.04 0.66 -29.29
C SER A 173 14.05 -0.44 -28.96
N THR A 174 15.34 -0.09 -28.93
CA THR A 174 16.41 -1.03 -28.57
C THR A 174 17.31 -0.39 -27.52
N LEU A 175 17.51 -1.10 -26.40
CA LEU A 175 18.50 -0.72 -25.40
C LEU A 175 19.87 -1.26 -25.83
N ASN A 176 20.76 -0.37 -26.27
CA ASN A 176 22.14 -0.72 -26.57
C ASN A 176 23.01 -0.61 -25.31
N LEU A 177 23.62 -1.73 -24.92
CA LEU A 177 24.45 -1.78 -23.72
C LEU A 177 25.71 -0.91 -23.83
N ALA A 178 26.32 -0.80 -25.02
CA ALA A 178 27.50 0.02 -25.23
C ALA A 178 27.19 1.51 -25.05
N ASP A 179 26.08 1.97 -25.62
CA ASP A 179 25.63 3.37 -25.46
C ASP A 179 25.33 3.68 -24.00
N TYR A 180 24.71 2.75 -23.28
CA TYR A 180 24.45 2.89 -21.85
C TYR A 180 25.76 2.92 -21.03
N GLN A 181 26.75 2.09 -21.36
CA GLN A 181 28.07 2.14 -20.73
C GLN A 181 28.78 3.49 -20.99
N THR A 182 28.71 4.00 -22.22
CA THR A 182 29.24 5.33 -22.55
C THR A 182 28.53 6.43 -21.75
N PHE A 183 27.22 6.36 -21.59
CA PHE A 183 26.45 7.25 -20.71
C PHE A 183 26.97 7.20 -19.27
N LEU A 184 27.15 6.00 -18.70
CA LEU A 184 27.64 5.84 -17.33
C LEU A 184 29.04 6.42 -17.14
N THR A 185 29.94 6.23 -18.11
CA THR A 185 31.29 6.82 -18.07
C THR A 185 31.23 8.35 -18.16
N ARG A 186 30.39 8.89 -19.04
CA ARG A 186 30.25 10.33 -19.24
C ARG A 186 29.68 11.04 -18.02
N GLU A 187 28.75 10.41 -17.31
CA GLU A 187 28.07 10.98 -16.14
C GLU A 187 28.67 10.49 -14.80
N ALA A 188 29.84 9.83 -14.82
CA ALA A 188 30.39 9.11 -13.68
C ALA A 188 30.51 9.98 -12.41
N ASP A 189 31.01 11.21 -12.55
CA ASP A 189 31.20 12.12 -11.42
C ASP A 189 29.86 12.54 -10.81
N GLY A 190 28.87 12.86 -11.64
CA GLY A 190 27.53 13.22 -11.18
C GLY A 190 26.81 12.05 -10.50
N ILE A 191 26.98 10.84 -11.03
CA ILE A 191 26.45 9.61 -10.43
C ILE A 191 27.13 9.35 -9.07
N ALA A 192 28.45 9.51 -8.99
CA ALA A 192 29.21 9.30 -7.76
C ALA A 192 28.82 10.30 -6.67
N ALA A 193 28.70 11.58 -7.02
CA ALA A 193 28.27 12.64 -6.10
C ALA A 193 26.85 12.37 -5.57
N PHE A 194 25.91 12.01 -6.45
CA PHE A 194 24.54 11.65 -6.05
C PHE A 194 24.52 10.47 -5.08
N ARG A 195 25.25 9.39 -5.38
CA ARG A 195 25.31 8.20 -4.52
C ARG A 195 25.93 8.50 -3.15
N ALA A 196 26.96 9.33 -3.11
CA ALA A 196 27.60 9.73 -1.86
C ALA A 196 26.62 10.52 -0.97
N GLN A 197 25.89 11.49 -1.54
CA GLN A 197 24.85 12.24 -0.84
C GLN A 197 23.76 11.30 -0.32
N GLN A 198 23.21 10.44 -1.18
CA GLN A 198 22.16 9.50 -0.83
C GLN A 198 22.59 8.54 0.29
N GLN A 199 23.82 8.02 0.24
CA GLN A 199 24.32 7.12 1.29
C GLN A 199 24.45 7.85 2.63
N GLY A 200 24.91 9.10 2.62
CA GLY A 200 24.94 9.96 3.81
C GLY A 200 23.55 10.18 4.40
N ALA A 201 22.57 10.51 3.54
CA ALA A 201 21.17 10.70 3.92
C ALA A 201 20.55 9.44 4.55
N PHE A 202 20.78 8.28 3.93
CA PHE A 202 20.30 6.99 4.41
C PHE A 202 20.88 6.65 5.79
N ASN A 203 22.18 6.87 5.99
CA ASN A 203 22.83 6.62 7.27
C ASN A 203 22.29 7.54 8.37
N ALA A 204 22.15 8.83 8.08
CA ALA A 204 21.59 9.80 9.02
C ALA A 204 20.12 9.48 9.38
N GLU A 205 19.33 9.00 8.43
CA GLU A 205 17.96 8.54 8.68
C GLU A 205 17.93 7.32 9.60
N ARG A 206 18.79 6.34 9.35
CA ARG A 206 18.91 5.14 10.20
C ARG A 206 19.33 5.50 11.63
N GLU A 207 20.25 6.43 11.80
CA GLU A 207 20.66 6.91 13.13
C GLU A 207 19.50 7.57 13.89
N ARG A 208 18.67 8.38 13.21
CA ARG A 208 17.45 8.96 13.80
C ARG A 208 16.49 7.89 14.30
N TRP A 209 16.34 6.79 13.57
CA TRP A 209 15.46 5.69 14.01
C TRP A 209 15.98 5.01 15.26
N ILE A 210 17.29 4.79 15.35
CA ILE A 210 17.93 4.22 16.54
C ILE A 210 17.72 5.16 17.74
N ALA A 211 17.97 6.45 17.56
CA ALA A 211 17.80 7.46 18.61
C ALA A 211 16.34 7.55 19.11
N ASN A 212 15.37 7.33 18.23
CA ASN A 212 13.94 7.37 18.56
C ASN A 212 13.35 6.01 18.97
N GLY A 213 14.15 4.95 19.08
CA GLY A 213 13.67 3.61 19.44
C GLY A 213 12.81 2.92 18.37
N GLN A 214 12.85 3.38 17.12
CA GLN A 214 12.05 2.84 16.02
C GLN A 214 12.78 1.76 15.20
N ALA A 215 14.05 1.50 15.51
CA ALA A 215 14.92 0.58 14.78
C ALA A 215 14.46 -0.88 14.89
N ASP A 216 14.02 -1.29 16.09
CA ASP A 216 13.49 -2.62 16.35
C ASP A 216 11.98 -2.51 16.55
N PHE A 217 11.23 -3.27 15.75
CA PHE A 217 9.80 -3.45 15.97
C PHE A 217 9.57 -4.83 16.53
N GLN A 218 9.04 -4.88 17.75
CA GLN A 218 8.43 -6.08 18.29
C GLN A 218 6.93 -5.95 18.06
N SER A 219 6.35 -6.92 17.34
CA SER A 219 4.91 -7.01 17.26
C SER A 219 4.38 -7.35 18.64
N ASP A 220 3.75 -6.38 19.30
CA ASP A 220 2.73 -6.69 20.29
C ASP A 220 1.58 -7.36 19.53
N GLU A 221 1.69 -8.68 19.27
CA GLU A 221 0.50 -9.53 19.25
C GLU A 221 -0.05 -9.54 20.69
N GLY A 222 -0.45 -8.36 21.15
CA GLY A 222 -0.90 -8.13 22.50
C GLY A 222 -2.14 -8.98 22.69
N VAL A 223 -2.04 -9.97 23.57
CA VAL A 223 -3.20 -10.69 24.07
C VAL A 223 -4.21 -9.63 24.49
N ALA A 224 -5.34 -9.58 23.80
CA ALA A 224 -6.41 -8.64 24.13
C ALA A 224 -6.68 -8.77 25.63
N PRO A 225 -6.58 -7.68 26.41
CA PRO A 225 -6.75 -7.77 27.85
C PRO A 225 -8.11 -8.39 28.15
N TYR A 226 -8.12 -9.38 29.05
CA TYR A 226 -9.38 -9.97 29.48
C TYR A 226 -10.15 -8.91 30.27
N ILE A 227 -11.15 -8.33 29.62
CA ILE A 227 -12.12 -7.46 30.27
C ILE A 227 -13.26 -8.35 30.73
N GLU A 228 -13.54 -8.32 32.03
CA GLU A 228 -14.69 -9.02 32.61
C GLU A 228 -15.98 -8.44 32.01
N GLU A 229 -16.75 -9.27 31.32
CA GLU A 229 -17.96 -8.83 30.65
C GLU A 229 -19.13 -8.81 31.63
N LEU A 230 -19.69 -7.61 31.85
CA LEU A 230 -20.93 -7.49 32.62
C LEU A 230 -22.06 -8.33 31.98
N PRO A 231 -22.92 -8.96 32.80
CA PRO A 231 -24.10 -9.66 32.32
C PRO A 231 -24.98 -8.74 31.46
N LEU A 232 -25.54 -9.28 30.37
CA LEU A 232 -26.54 -8.58 29.58
C LEU A 232 -27.82 -8.39 30.39
N GLN A 233 -28.45 -7.22 30.24
CA GLN A 233 -29.78 -6.96 30.78
C GLN A 233 -30.85 -7.65 29.91
N ALA A 234 -32.06 -7.80 30.45
CA ALA A 234 -33.18 -8.36 29.69
C ALA A 234 -33.45 -7.51 28.43
N GLY A 235 -33.60 -8.16 27.28
CA GLY A 235 -33.78 -7.49 25.98
C GLY A 235 -32.48 -7.04 25.29
N GLN A 236 -31.31 -7.21 25.95
CA GLN A 236 -30.03 -6.96 25.31
C GLN A 236 -29.47 -8.22 24.63
N GLN A 237 -28.86 -8.03 23.47
CA GLN A 237 -28.13 -9.05 22.73
C GLN A 237 -26.68 -8.59 22.52
N GLY A 238 -25.74 -9.40 22.99
CA GLY A 238 -24.32 -9.21 22.72
C GLY A 238 -23.96 -9.71 21.33
N VAL A 239 -23.17 -8.93 20.60
CA VAL A 239 -22.53 -9.36 19.35
C VAL A 239 -21.05 -9.59 19.66
N GLU A 240 -20.62 -10.83 19.48
CA GLU A 240 -19.27 -11.30 19.81
C GLU A 240 -18.43 -11.51 18.56
N SER A 241 -17.13 -11.25 18.65
CA SER A 241 -16.21 -11.62 17.58
C SER A 241 -16.01 -13.12 17.53
N HIS A 242 -16.18 -13.74 16.37
CA HIS A 242 -15.92 -15.18 16.20
C HIS A 242 -14.43 -15.51 16.01
N ILE A 243 -13.57 -14.50 15.85
CA ILE A 243 -12.14 -14.68 15.54
C ILE A 243 -11.29 -13.65 16.29
N ALA A 244 -10.03 -13.98 16.57
CA ALA A 244 -9.07 -13.02 17.09
C ALA A 244 -8.54 -12.10 15.98
N GLY A 245 -8.32 -10.82 16.26
CA GLY A 245 -7.82 -9.85 15.26
C GLY A 245 -7.74 -8.43 15.81
N ASN A 246 -7.48 -7.46 14.95
CA ASN A 246 -7.44 -6.04 15.30
C ASN A 246 -8.66 -5.31 14.72
N LEU A 247 -9.27 -4.41 15.47
CA LEU A 247 -10.40 -3.63 14.96
C LEU A 247 -9.92 -2.63 13.91
N TRP A 248 -10.49 -2.70 12.71
CA TRP A 248 -10.23 -1.76 11.63
C TRP A 248 -11.16 -0.55 11.72
N GLN A 249 -12.48 -0.79 11.69
CA GLN A 249 -13.50 0.27 11.64
C GLN A 249 -14.71 -0.07 12.50
N VAL A 250 -15.32 0.98 13.05
CA VAL A 250 -16.66 0.94 13.63
C VAL A 250 -17.60 1.62 12.65
N GLN A 251 -18.66 0.93 12.23
CA GLN A 251 -19.62 1.43 11.23
C GLN A 251 -20.88 2.04 11.87
N VAL A 252 -21.06 1.87 13.19
CA VAL A 252 -22.28 2.27 13.90
C VAL A 252 -21.98 3.07 15.16
N GLN A 253 -22.96 3.82 15.65
CA GLN A 253 -22.86 4.59 16.90
C GLN A 253 -23.93 4.18 17.91
N PRO A 254 -23.68 4.33 19.23
CA PRO A 254 -24.73 4.17 20.23
C PRO A 254 -25.95 5.05 19.93
N GLY A 255 -27.14 4.48 20.01
CA GLY A 255 -28.43 5.08 19.66
C GLY A 255 -28.87 4.85 18.21
N GLU A 256 -27.99 4.34 17.36
CA GLU A 256 -28.31 4.03 15.96
C GLU A 256 -29.16 2.76 15.85
N ARG A 257 -30.14 2.76 14.93
CA ARG A 257 -30.95 1.58 14.63
C ARG A 257 -30.32 0.81 13.47
N VAL A 258 -30.23 -0.51 13.61
CA VAL A 258 -29.65 -1.43 12.64
C VAL A 258 -30.65 -2.52 12.29
N GLU A 259 -30.55 -3.05 11.07
CA GLU A 259 -31.29 -4.21 10.61
C GLU A 259 -30.43 -5.47 10.68
N ALA A 260 -31.05 -6.65 10.68
CA ALA A 260 -30.33 -7.91 10.62
C ALA A 260 -29.48 -7.99 9.34
N GLY A 261 -28.18 -8.26 9.48
CA GLY A 261 -27.21 -8.28 8.40
C GLY A 261 -26.42 -6.99 8.20
N ASP A 262 -26.77 -5.88 8.86
CA ASP A 262 -26.00 -4.64 8.79
C ASP A 262 -24.59 -4.84 9.38
N VAL A 263 -23.59 -4.18 8.79
CA VAL A 263 -22.21 -4.25 9.27
C VAL A 263 -22.07 -3.35 10.50
N LEU A 264 -21.68 -3.93 11.63
CA LEU A 264 -21.49 -3.19 12.88
C LEU A 264 -20.04 -2.71 13.02
N VAL A 265 -19.09 -3.63 12.84
CA VAL A 265 -17.66 -3.38 12.91
C VAL A 265 -16.92 -4.22 11.88
N ILE A 266 -15.71 -3.81 11.52
CA ILE A 266 -14.83 -4.55 10.62
C ILE A 266 -13.56 -4.90 11.39
N LEU A 267 -13.25 -6.19 11.45
CA LEU A 267 -12.01 -6.71 12.03
C LEU A 267 -11.00 -7.00 10.92
N GLU A 268 -9.72 -6.86 11.24
CA GLU A 268 -8.64 -7.43 10.45
C GLU A 268 -8.10 -8.67 11.18
N SER A 269 -8.17 -9.82 10.52
CA SER A 269 -7.56 -11.05 11.01
C SER A 269 -7.03 -11.86 9.85
N MET A 270 -5.86 -12.49 10.02
CA MET A 270 -5.24 -13.33 9.00
C MET A 270 -5.12 -12.63 7.63
N LYS A 271 -4.87 -11.31 7.64
CA LYS A 271 -4.79 -10.44 6.44
C LYS A 271 -6.10 -10.29 5.66
N MET A 272 -7.23 -10.63 6.28
CA MET A 272 -8.57 -10.47 5.72
C MET A 272 -9.38 -9.47 6.54
N GLU A 273 -10.27 -8.75 5.85
CA GLU A 273 -11.34 -7.99 6.49
C GLU A 273 -12.51 -8.92 6.79
N ILE A 274 -12.97 -8.89 8.04
CA ILE A 274 -14.03 -9.74 8.53
C ILE A 274 -15.10 -8.82 9.11
N PRO A 275 -16.19 -8.54 8.37
CA PRO A 275 -17.29 -7.75 8.88
C PRO A 275 -18.04 -8.56 9.94
N LEU A 276 -18.32 -7.93 11.08
CA LEU A 276 -19.22 -8.48 12.09
C LEU A 276 -20.60 -7.87 11.89
N LEU A 277 -21.57 -8.73 11.61
CA LEU A 277 -22.92 -8.34 11.21
C LEU A 277 -23.88 -8.32 12.40
N ALA A 278 -24.90 -7.49 12.33
CA ALA A 278 -26.02 -7.49 13.26
C ALA A 278 -26.80 -8.81 13.12
N PRO A 279 -26.92 -9.63 14.18
CA PRO A 279 -27.66 -10.89 14.12
C PRO A 279 -29.18 -10.69 14.05
N VAL A 280 -29.66 -9.53 14.52
CA VAL A 280 -31.07 -9.13 14.59
C VAL A 280 -31.19 -7.63 14.35
N ALA A 281 -32.40 -7.17 14.03
CA ALA A 281 -32.71 -5.74 14.07
C ALA A 281 -32.78 -5.25 15.53
N GLY A 282 -32.44 -3.98 15.74
CA GLY A 282 -32.46 -3.37 17.06
C GLY A 282 -31.74 -2.04 17.12
N VAL A 283 -31.54 -1.52 18.33
CA VAL A 283 -30.81 -0.27 18.58
C VAL A 283 -29.46 -0.56 19.22
N VAL A 284 -28.39 0.02 18.68
CA VAL A 284 -27.04 -0.07 19.24
C VAL A 284 -27.01 0.61 20.60
N GLN A 285 -26.80 -0.16 21.67
CA GLN A 285 -26.68 0.36 23.04
C GLN A 285 -25.24 0.75 23.34
N GLU A 286 -24.29 -0.12 23.00
CA GLU A 286 -22.88 0.06 23.33
C GLU A 286 -21.98 -0.43 22.20
N VAL A 287 -20.91 0.31 21.93
CA VAL A 287 -19.76 -0.14 21.14
C VAL A 287 -18.57 -0.21 22.09
N ARG A 288 -18.03 -1.41 22.31
CA ARG A 288 -17.03 -1.70 23.36
C ARG A 288 -15.59 -1.74 22.86
N VAL A 289 -15.38 -1.38 21.59
CA VAL A 289 -14.09 -1.45 20.91
C VAL A 289 -13.89 -0.19 20.08
N GLN A 290 -12.63 0.16 19.83
CA GLN A 290 -12.23 1.30 18.99
C GLN A 290 -11.16 0.87 17.98
N PRO A 291 -11.02 1.56 16.83
CA PRO A 291 -10.02 1.22 15.82
C PRO A 291 -8.61 1.05 16.42
N GLY A 292 -7.91 0.00 16.00
CA GLY A 292 -6.61 -0.43 16.52
C GLY A 292 -6.66 -1.27 17.80
N SER A 293 -7.84 -1.52 18.37
CA SER A 293 -7.99 -2.41 19.53
C SER A 293 -7.81 -3.88 19.14
N ALA A 294 -7.02 -4.64 19.91
CA ALA A 294 -6.98 -6.09 19.80
C ALA A 294 -8.29 -6.71 20.32
N VAL A 295 -8.80 -7.69 19.59
CA VAL A 295 -10.05 -8.40 19.87
C VAL A 295 -9.78 -9.90 19.91
N ARG A 296 -10.28 -10.60 20.93
CA ARG A 296 -10.22 -12.07 21.03
C ARG A 296 -11.49 -12.72 20.48
N ALA A 297 -11.39 -13.99 20.09
CA ALA A 297 -12.58 -14.80 19.81
C ALA A 297 -13.45 -14.90 21.08
N GLY A 298 -14.76 -14.75 20.92
CA GLY A 298 -15.76 -14.71 21.99
C GLY A 298 -15.85 -13.38 22.74
N GLN A 299 -15.06 -12.35 22.39
CA GLN A 299 -15.21 -11.03 23.01
C GLN A 299 -16.41 -10.28 22.46
N ARG A 300 -17.26 -9.78 23.35
CA ARG A 300 -18.38 -8.90 23.01
C ARG A 300 -17.87 -7.53 22.56
N VAL A 301 -18.22 -7.15 21.33
CA VAL A 301 -17.79 -5.90 20.72
C VAL A 301 -18.92 -4.87 20.61
N VAL A 302 -20.17 -5.32 20.47
CA VAL A 302 -21.36 -4.48 20.40
C VAL A 302 -22.46 -5.07 21.29
N VAL A 303 -23.29 -4.21 21.87
CA VAL A 303 -24.54 -4.60 22.53
C VAL A 303 -25.71 -3.95 21.79
N LEU A 304 -26.67 -4.77 21.38
CA LEU A 304 -27.93 -4.32 20.78
C LEU A 304 -29.05 -4.43 21.83
N ALA A 305 -30.00 -3.50 21.82
CA ALA A 305 -31.34 -3.74 22.33
C ALA A 305 -32.15 -4.34 21.18
N ALA A 306 -32.45 -5.63 21.26
CA ALA A 306 -33.19 -6.34 20.21
C ALA A 306 -34.65 -5.89 20.21
N ASP A 307 -35.23 -5.82 19.01
CA ASP A 307 -36.66 -5.53 18.82
C ASP A 307 -37.58 -6.69 19.27
#